data_AF-A0A937X4Y3-F1
#
_entry.id   AF-A0A937X4Y3-F1
#
_cell.length_a   1.000
_cell.length_b   1.000
_cell.length_c   1.000
_cell.angle_alpha   90.00
_cell.angle_beta   90.00
_cell.angle_gamma   90.00
#
_symmetry.space_group_name_H-M   'P 1'
#
loop_
_entity.id
_entity.type
_entity.pdbx_description
1 polymer ?
#
loop_
_entity_poly.entity_id
_entity_poly.type
_entity_poly.pdbx_seq_one_letter_code
_entity_poly.pdbx_strand_id
1 'polypeptide(L)'
;MGTAFQYADDHGDAERFLREALALAESGGHRAYEGFACQHLGKCLAEMARYDEARALFDRALAIRKAAGDRKLVASTQRALDALQTGVD
;
A
#
# COMPACT_ATOMS: atom_id res chain seq x y z
N MET A 1 13.80 -12.04 21.55
CA MET A 1 12.67 -11.11 21.79
C MET A 1 12.89 -9.73 21.16
N GLY A 2 14.11 -9.24 20.94
CA GLY A 2 14.34 -7.89 20.36
C GLY A 2 13.86 -7.68 18.93
N THR A 3 13.96 -8.69 18.05
CA THR A 3 13.63 -8.53 16.63
C THR A 3 12.14 -8.24 16.40
N ALA A 4 11.23 -8.97 17.04
CA ALA A 4 9.78 -8.76 16.88
C ALA A 4 9.32 -7.35 17.32
N PHE A 5 9.92 -6.80 18.37
CA PHE A 5 9.62 -5.43 18.83
C PHE A 5 10.17 -4.36 17.86
N GLN A 6 11.37 -4.57 17.31
CA GLN A 6 11.94 -3.66 16.32
C GLN A 6 11.08 -3.61 15.05
N TYR A 7 10.70 -4.77 14.52
CA TYR A 7 9.81 -4.84 13.36
C TYR A 7 8.45 -4.16 13.62
N ALA A 8 7.85 -4.37 14.79
CA ALA A 8 6.58 -3.73 15.12
C ALA A 8 6.67 -2.19 15.20
N ASP A 9 7.77 -1.66 15.73
CA ASP A 9 8.03 -0.21 15.82
C ASP A 9 8.25 0.39 14.41
N ASP A 10 9.06 -0.28 13.58
CA ASP A 10 9.34 0.09 12.19
C ASP A 10 8.06 0.10 11.32
N HIS A 11 7.17 -0.88 11.51
CA HIS A 11 5.89 -0.92 10.79
C HIS A 11 4.93 0.18 11.22
N GLY A 12 4.90 0.53 12.52
CA GLY A 12 4.04 1.58 13.06
C GLY A 12 4.42 2.97 12.54
N ASP A 13 5.71 3.30 12.54
CA ASP A 13 6.18 4.56 11.97
C ASP A 13 5.98 4.60 10.45
N ALA A 14 6.28 3.51 9.73
CA ALA A 14 6.05 3.42 8.30
C ALA A 14 4.57 3.63 7.92
N GLU A 15 3.63 3.00 8.64
CA GLU A 15 2.20 3.22 8.45
C GLU A 15 1.83 4.69 8.65
N ARG A 16 2.29 5.31 9.74
CA ARG A 16 1.99 6.72 10.04
C ARG A 16 2.46 7.65 8.93
N PHE A 17 3.74 7.53 8.54
CA PHE A 17 4.31 8.36 7.47
C PHE A 17 3.57 8.18 6.14
N LEU A 18 3.18 6.95 5.80
CA LEU A 18 2.46 6.67 4.56
C LEU A 18 1.02 7.18 4.59
N ARG A 19 0.34 7.17 5.74
CA ARG A 19 -0.99 7.79 5.90
C ARG A 19 -0.92 9.31 5.79
N GLU A 20 0.09 9.95 6.40
CA GLU A 20 0.31 11.39 6.25
C GLU A 20 0.61 11.77 4.79
N ALA A 21 1.48 11.01 4.11
CA ALA A 21 1.78 11.22 2.69
C ALA A 21 0.54 11.04 1.81
N LEU A 22 -0.33 10.05 2.12
CA LEU A 22 -1.59 9.86 1.42
C LEU A 22 -2.53 11.05 1.60
N ALA A 23 -2.73 11.53 2.83
CA ALA A 23 -3.59 12.67 3.12
C ALA A 23 -3.11 13.95 2.42
N LEU A 24 -1.79 14.18 2.40
CA LEU A 24 -1.19 15.29 1.67
C LEU A 24 -1.42 15.15 0.16
N ALA A 25 -1.18 13.97 -0.42
CA ALA A 25 -1.40 13.73 -1.84
C ALA A 25 -2.86 13.91 -2.26
N GLU A 26 -3.81 13.47 -1.42
CA GLU A 26 -5.25 13.68 -1.62
C GLU A 26 -5.61 15.16 -1.59
N SER A 27 -5.14 15.89 -0.56
CA SER A 27 -5.43 17.32 -0.40
C SER A 27 -4.85 18.19 -1.52
N GLY A 28 -3.69 17.82 -2.05
CA GLY A 28 -3.02 18.50 -3.16
C GLY A 28 -3.49 18.03 -4.54
N GLY A 29 -4.38 17.03 -4.62
CA GLY A 29 -4.85 16.47 -5.90
C GLY A 29 -3.77 15.73 -6.70
N HIS A 30 -2.67 15.33 -6.06
CA HIS A 30 -1.54 14.69 -6.72
C HIS A 30 -1.77 13.18 -6.90
N ARG A 31 -2.53 12.81 -7.93
CA ARG A 31 -2.91 11.41 -8.20
C ARG A 31 -1.74 10.43 -8.27
N ALA A 32 -0.60 10.83 -8.84
CA ALA A 32 0.57 9.95 -8.91
C ALA A 32 1.13 9.61 -7.51
N TYR A 33 1.21 10.59 -6.61
CA TYR A 33 1.64 10.38 -5.23
C TYR A 33 0.60 9.61 -4.42
N GLU A 34 -0.69 9.83 -4.66
CA GLU A 34 -1.77 9.04 -4.06
C GLU A 34 -1.62 7.55 -4.43
N GLY A 35 -1.39 7.24 -5.71
CA GLY A 35 -1.18 5.86 -6.16
C GLY A 35 0.13 5.22 -5.66
N PHE A 36 1.14 6.03 -5.33
CA PHE A 36 2.36 5.57 -4.69
C PHE A 36 2.12 5.26 -3.20
N ALA A 37 1.56 6.22 -2.45
CA ALA A 37 1.27 6.08 -1.03
C ALA A 37 0.34 4.89 -0.76
N CYS A 38 -0.74 4.74 -1.55
CA CYS A 38 -1.64 3.58 -1.46
C CYS A 38 -0.89 2.26 -1.67
N GLN A 39 -0.01 2.16 -2.66
CA GLN A 39 0.76 0.94 -2.92
C GLN A 39 1.71 0.60 -1.77
N HIS A 40 2.37 1.59 -1.18
CA HIS A 40 3.33 1.33 -0.12
C HIS A 40 2.63 1.06 1.22
N LEU A 41 1.56 1.80 1.53
CA LEU A 41 0.75 1.54 2.71
C LEU A 41 0.09 0.16 2.64
N GLY A 42 -0.42 -0.24 1.48
CA GLY A 42 -0.97 -1.59 1.29
C GLY A 42 0.04 -2.69 1.57
N LYS A 43 1.31 -2.53 1.16
CA LYS A 43 2.38 -3.49 1.47
C LYS A 43 2.67 -3.55 2.97
N CYS A 44 2.80 -2.39 3.61
CA CYS A 44 3.04 -2.27 5.04
C CYS A 44 1.94 -2.97 5.86
N LEU A 45 0.67 -2.77 5.48
CA LEU A 45 -0.47 -3.43 6.10
C LEU A 45 -0.49 -4.94 5.83
N ALA A 46 -0.09 -5.38 4.63
CA ALA A 46 0.03 -6.81 4.33
C ALA A 46 1.10 -7.49 5.19
N GLU A 47 2.24 -6.84 5.44
CA GLU A 47 3.30 -7.34 6.34
C GLU A 47 2.82 -7.45 7.79
N MET A 48 1.86 -6.59 8.19
CA MET A 48 1.17 -6.65 9.48
C MET A 48 -0.06 -7.60 9.49
N ALA A 49 -0.24 -8.42 8.45
CA ALA A 49 -1.39 -9.32 8.27
C ALA A 49 -2.77 -8.63 8.25
N ARG A 50 -2.83 -7.32 7.97
CA ARG A 50 -4.06 -6.52 7.81
C ARG A 50 -4.52 -6.53 6.35
N TYR A 51 -4.89 -7.72 5.89
CA TYR A 51 -5.11 -7.99 4.46
C TYR A 51 -6.28 -7.23 3.84
N ASP A 52 -7.39 -7.04 4.57
CA ASP A 52 -8.55 -6.30 4.07
C ASP A 52 -8.23 -4.83 3.78
N GLU A 53 -7.51 -4.18 4.69
CA GLU A 53 -7.07 -2.80 4.50
C GLU A 53 -6.01 -2.69 3.39
N ALA A 54 -5.08 -3.66 3.32
CA ALA A 54 -4.10 -3.74 2.25
C ALA A 54 -4.76 -3.87 0.87
N ARG A 55 -5.77 -4.73 0.75
CA ARG A 55 -6.55 -4.96 -0.47
C ARG A 55 -7.18 -3.66 -0.97
N ALA A 56 -7.88 -2.94 -0.08
CA ALA A 56 -8.55 -1.68 -0.42
C ALA A 56 -7.57 -0.64 -0.98
N LEU A 57 -6.37 -0.53 -0.39
CA LEU A 57 -5.34 0.39 -0.85
C LEU A 57 -4.72 -0.04 -2.18
N PHE A 58 -4.49 -1.32 -2.38
CA PHE A 58 -4.01 -1.82 -3.67
C PHE A 58 -5.04 -1.61 -4.79
N ASP A 59 -6.33 -1.83 -4.54
CA ASP A 59 -7.39 -1.56 -5.51
C ASP A 59 -7.44 -0.07 -5.89
N ARG A 60 -7.26 0.82 -4.91
CA ARG A 60 -7.16 2.27 -5.16
C ARG A 60 -5.92 2.63 -5.98
N ALA A 61 -4.76 2.09 -5.63
CA ALA A 61 -3.52 2.29 -6.40
C ALA A 61 -3.67 1.78 -7.85
N LEU A 62 -4.33 0.63 -8.03
CA LEU A 62 -4.58 0.03 -9.34
C LEU A 62 -5.46 0.93 -10.20
N ALA A 63 -6.54 1.49 -9.64
CA ALA A 63 -7.43 2.40 -10.35
C ALA A 63 -6.67 3.65 -10.85
N ILE A 64 -5.85 4.25 -10.00
CA ILE A 64 -5.02 5.42 -10.35
C ILE A 64 -4.02 5.07 -11.46
N ARG A 65 -3.30 3.95 -11.33
CA ARG A 65 -2.29 3.53 -12.31
C ARG A 65 -2.90 3.18 -13.65
N LYS A 66 -4.10 2.59 -13.66
CA LYS A 66 -4.89 2.35 -14.89
C LYS A 66 -5.28 3.67 -15.56
N ALA A 67 -5.78 4.64 -14.79
CA ALA A 67 -6.13 5.96 -15.32
C ALA A 67 -4.91 6.71 -15.88
N ALA A 68 -3.72 6.52 -15.30
CA ALA A 68 -2.46 7.08 -15.78
C ALA A 68 -1.84 6.31 -16.97
N GLY A 69 -2.37 5.14 -17.32
CA GLY A 69 -1.83 4.29 -18.41
C GLY A 69 -0.49 3.60 -18.09
N ASP A 70 -0.05 3.58 -16.83
CA ASP A 70 1.23 2.97 -16.45
C ASP A 70 1.10 1.44 -16.30
N ARG A 71 1.30 0.73 -17.41
CA ARG A 71 1.18 -0.73 -17.48
C ARG A 71 2.14 -1.46 -16.53
N LYS A 72 3.32 -0.91 -16.26
CA LYS A 72 4.31 -1.56 -15.38
C LYS A 72 3.83 -1.50 -13.93
N LEU A 73 3.37 -0.33 -13.51
CA LEU A 73 2.83 -0.16 -12.16
C LEU A 73 1.51 -0.92 -11.97
N VAL A 74 0.66 -1.00 -12.99
CA VAL A 74 -0.55 -1.86 -12.99
C VAL A 74 -0.17 -3.32 -12.72
N ALA A 75 0.79 -3.88 -13.48
CA ALA A 75 1.24 -5.26 -13.29
C ALA A 75 1.85 -5.50 -11.90
N SER A 76 2.60 -4.51 -11.38
CA SER A 76 3.14 -4.59 -10.02
C SER A 76 2.05 -4.62 -8.94
N THR A 77 0.98 -3.83 -9.08
CA THR A 77 -0.13 -3.82 -8.11
C THR A 77 -0.94 -5.11 -8.19
N GLN A 78 -1.18 -5.62 -9.39
CA GLN A 78 -1.91 -6.87 -9.57
C GLN A 78 -1.20 -8.04 -8.88
N ARG A 79 0.13 -8.15 -9.04
CA ARG A 79 0.91 -9.17 -8.32
C ARG A 79 0.79 -9.06 -6.79
N ALA A 80 0.71 -7.83 -6.27
CA ALA A 80 0.52 -7.63 -4.83
C ALA A 80 -0.87 -8.08 -4.38
N LEU A 81 -1.92 -7.82 -5.17
CA LEU A 81 -3.28 -8.32 -4.91
C LEU A 81 -3.37 -9.85 -4.98
N ASP A 82 -2.68 -10.46 -5.94
CA ASP A 82 -2.65 -11.91 -6.12
C ASP A 82 -1.92 -12.58 -4.93
N ALA A 83 -0.81 -11.98 -4.47
CA ALA A 83 -0.07 -12.45 -3.29
C ALA A 83 -0.91 -12.39 -2.00
N LEU A 84 -1.80 -11.42 -1.87
CA LEU A 84 -2.74 -11.36 -0.75
C LEU A 84 -3.72 -12.54 -0.74
N GLN A 85 -4.16 -13.02 -1.91
CA GLN A 85 -5.09 -14.15 -1.99
C GLN A 85 -4.42 -15.44 -1.53
N THR A 86 -3.17 -15.66 -1.94
CA THR A 86 -2.41 -16.87 -1.57
C THR A 86 -1.99 -16.94 -0.10
N GLY A 87 -2.11 -15.85 0.66
CA GLY A 87 -1.76 -15.79 2.09
C GLY A 87 -2.95 -15.90 3.03
N VAL A 88 -4.17 -16.02 2.50
CA VAL A 88 -5.44 -16.12 3.25
C VAL A 88 -5.96 -17.57 3.28
N ASP A 89 -5.36 -18.48 2.49
CA ASP A 89 -5.66 -19.91 2.43
C ASP A 89 -4.87 -20.75 3.46
#